data_AF-A0A1I6E050-F1
#
_entry.id   AF-A0A1I6E050-F1
#
_cell.length_a   1.000
_cell.length_b   1.000
_cell.length_c   1.000
_cell.angle_alpha   90.00
_cell.angle_beta   90.00
_cell.angle_gamma   90.00
#
_symmetry.space_group_name_H-M   'P 1'
#
loop_
_entity.id
_entity.type
_entity.pdbx_description
1 polymer ?
#
loop_
_entity_poly.entity_id
_entity_poly.type
_entity_poly.pdbx_seq_one_letter_code
_entity_poly.pdbx_strand_id
1 'polypeptide(L)'
;MPVSESIAETVASLPLPLYRRLDRGKEKVTAHPLYSILHDMPNPEMTSFTFREVLMTQLLLWGNAYAQIVRGKGGQVLELWPLSPVFVN
;
A
#
# COMPACT_ATOMS: atom_id res chain seq x y z
N MET A 1 -14.22 11.10 15.17
CA MET A 1 -13.08 11.53 14.33
C MET A 1 -11.70 11.17 14.90
N PRO A 2 -11.36 11.36 16.19
CA PRO A 2 -9.99 11.10 16.64
C PRO A 2 -9.59 9.62 16.72
N VAL A 3 -10.55 8.70 16.91
CA VAL A 3 -10.26 7.26 17.03
C VAL A 3 -9.85 6.62 15.70
N SER A 4 -10.43 7.10 14.58
CA SER A 4 -10.11 6.56 13.25
C SER A 4 -8.69 6.95 12.80
N GLU A 5 -8.22 8.13 13.19
CA GLU A 5 -6.89 8.63 12.86
C GLU A 5 -5.80 7.81 13.57
N SER A 6 -5.95 7.58 14.88
CA SER A 6 -5.02 6.75 15.65
C SER A 6 -4.93 5.30 15.14
N ILE A 7 -6.04 4.71 14.67
CA ILE A 7 -6.04 3.37 14.08
C ILE A 7 -5.31 3.38 12.73
N ALA A 8 -5.58 4.37 11.87
CA ALA A 8 -4.97 4.46 10.56
C ALA A 8 -3.43 4.64 10.65
N GLU A 9 -2.97 5.55 11.50
CA GLU A 9 -1.54 5.76 11.78
C GLU A 9 -0.88 4.50 12.35
N THR A 10 -1.54 3.84 13.31
CA THR A 10 -1.01 2.61 13.92
C THR A 10 -0.80 1.54 12.87
N VAL A 11 -1.79 1.30 11.99
CA VAL A 11 -1.67 0.30 10.92
C VAL A 11 -0.62 0.70 9.89
N ALA A 12 -0.54 1.98 9.53
CA ALA A 12 0.46 2.51 8.61
C ALA A 12 1.90 2.36 9.15
N SER A 13 2.07 2.40 10.48
CA SER A 13 3.39 2.24 11.13
C SER A 13 3.92 0.80 11.09
N LEU A 14 3.06 -0.19 10.86
CA LEU A 14 3.47 -1.60 10.88
C LEU A 14 4.42 -1.90 9.70
N PRO A 15 5.51 -2.67 9.91
CA PRO A 15 6.37 -3.09 8.81
C PRO A 15 5.62 -3.93 7.77
N LEU A 16 5.86 -3.67 6.48
CA LEU A 16 5.32 -4.46 5.36
C LEU A 16 6.44 -5.16 4.57
N PRO A 17 7.12 -6.17 5.15
CA PRO A 17 8.17 -6.91 4.45
C PRO A 17 7.60 -7.77 3.31
N LEU A 18 8.22 -7.67 2.14
CA LEU A 18 7.94 -8.58 1.03
C LEU A 18 8.67 -9.91 1.25
N TYR A 19 7.96 -11.02 1.03
CA TYR A 19 8.51 -12.37 1.13
C TYR A 19 8.31 -13.15 -0.16
N ARG A 20 9.29 -13.98 -0.51
CA ARG A 20 9.16 -15.05 -1.51
C ARG A 20 8.93 -16.37 -0.80
N ARG A 21 7.93 -17.13 -1.27
CA ARG A 21 7.68 -18.50 -0.81
C ARG A 21 8.68 -19.44 -1.47
N LEU A 22 9.27 -20.33 -0.68
CA LEU A 22 10.16 -21.39 -1.13
C LEU A 22 9.45 -22.74 -0.94
N ASP A 23 10.01 -23.82 -1.49
CA ASP A 23 9.51 -25.18 -1.28
C ASP A 23 9.39 -25.54 0.21
N ARG A 24 10.33 -25.03 1.01
CA ARG A 24 10.26 -25.05 2.47
C ARG A 24 10.54 -23.67 3.05
N GLY A 25 9.50 -23.02 3.56
CA GLY A 25 9.61 -21.74 4.27
C GLY A 25 9.42 -20.52 3.38
N LYS A 26 10.00 -19.39 3.82
CA LYS A 26 9.93 -18.09 3.14
C LYS A 26 11.18 -17.28 3.41
N GLU A 27 11.57 -16.44 2.45
CA GLU A 27 12.68 -15.51 2.58
C GLU A 27 12.22 -14.07 2.36
N LYS A 28 12.79 -13.11 3.09
CA LYS A 28 12.52 -11.68 2.87
C LYS A 28 13.19 -11.26 1.56
N VAL A 29 12.48 -10.58 0.69
CA VAL A 29 13.00 -10.16 -0.63
C VAL A 29 12.98 -8.64 -0.74
N THR A 30 14.16 -8.03 -0.62
CA THR A 30 14.34 -6.58 -0.76
C THR A 30 14.72 -6.16 -2.18
N ALA A 31 15.29 -7.06 -2.99
CA ALA A 31 15.72 -6.76 -4.36
C ALA A 31 14.59 -6.81 -5.41
N HIS A 32 13.38 -7.17 -5.02
CA HIS A 32 12.25 -7.23 -5.96
C HIS A 32 11.68 -5.82 -6.19
N PRO A 33 11.32 -5.42 -7.42
CA PRO A 33 10.82 -4.06 -7.70
C PRO A 33 9.61 -3.64 -6.86
N LEU A 34 8.71 -4.57 -6.54
CA LEU A 34 7.59 -4.30 -5.62
C LEU A 34 8.01 -3.93 -4.20
N TYR A 35 9.23 -4.26 -3.77
CA TYR A 35 9.68 -3.95 -2.42
C TYR A 35 9.68 -2.44 -2.19
N SER A 36 10.32 -1.65 -3.06
CA SER A 36 10.36 -0.19 -2.89
C SER A 36 8.97 0.46 -3.00
N ILE A 37 8.10 -0.08 -3.87
CA ILE A 37 6.72 0.41 -4.03
C ILE A 37 5.91 0.18 -2.75
N LEU A 38 6.04 -0.99 -2.12
CA LEU A 38 5.28 -1.33 -0.92
C LEU A 38 5.94 -0.84 0.37
N HIS A 39 7.26 -0.65 0.38
CA HIS A 39 8.03 -0.31 1.57
C HIS A 39 8.36 1.19 1.65
N ASP A 40 8.79 1.81 0.55
CA ASP A 40 9.34 3.17 0.55
C ASP A 40 8.31 4.19 0.05
N MET A 41 8.00 4.14 -1.24
CA MET A 41 7.14 5.11 -1.93
C MET A 41 6.33 4.41 -3.02
N PRO A 42 5.01 4.28 -2.86
CA PRO A 42 4.15 3.64 -3.87
C PRO A 42 3.97 4.50 -5.11
N ASN A 43 4.20 5.79 -5.02
CA ASN A 43 4.19 6.74 -6.13
C ASN A 43 5.09 7.95 -5.76
N PRO A 44 5.42 8.85 -6.71
CA PRO A 44 6.31 9.98 -6.44
C PRO A 44 5.81 11.01 -5.41
N GLU A 45 4.52 11.02 -5.10
CA GLU A 45 3.89 12.08 -4.29
C GLU A 45 3.78 11.72 -2.80
N MET A 46 3.91 10.44 -2.44
CA MET A 46 3.72 10.01 -1.06
C MET A 46 4.56 8.82 -0.65
N THR A 47 4.81 8.72 0.64
CA THR A 47 5.46 7.56 1.26
C THR A 47 4.49 6.38 1.36
N SER A 48 5.03 5.18 1.53
CA SER A 48 4.23 3.98 1.81
C SER A 48 3.43 4.10 3.13
N PHE A 49 3.95 4.85 4.10
CA PHE A 49 3.22 5.17 5.33
C PHE A 49 1.95 5.96 5.00
N THR A 50 2.10 7.13 4.38
CA THR A 50 0.97 8.01 4.02
C THR A 50 -0.04 7.29 3.13
N PHE A 51 0.41 6.49 2.17
CA PHE A 51 -0.48 5.70 1.32
C PHE A 51 -1.35 4.73 2.12
N ARG A 52 -0.75 3.98 3.05
CA ARG A 52 -1.48 3.01 3.89
C ARG A 52 -2.43 3.70 4.86
N GLU A 53 -2.01 4.83 5.42
CA GLU A 53 -2.85 5.68 6.24
C GLU A 53 -4.09 6.18 5.47
N VAL A 54 -3.91 6.66 4.24
CA VAL A 54 -5.01 7.10 3.37
C VAL A 54 -5.97 5.94 3.09
N LEU A 55 -5.47 4.77 2.71
CA LEU A 55 -6.33 3.61 2.44
C LEU A 55 -7.09 3.15 3.70
N MET A 56 -6.43 3.14 4.86
CA MET A 56 -7.09 2.79 6.12
C MET A 56 -8.14 3.83 6.52
N THR A 57 -7.83 5.11 6.34
CA THR A 57 -8.79 6.21 6.57
C THR A 57 -10.00 6.06 5.65
N GLN A 58 -9.78 5.75 4.38
CA GLN A 58 -10.87 5.52 3.44
C GLN A 58 -11.75 4.33 3.84
N LEU A 59 -11.12 3.22 4.21
CA LEU A 59 -11.82 2.02 4.68
C LEU A 59 -12.66 2.31 5.93
N LEU A 60 -12.13 3.08 6.88
CA LEU A 60 -12.82 3.42 8.13
C LEU A 60 -13.98 4.40 7.94
N LEU A 61 -13.89 5.30 6.95
CA LEU A 61 -14.92 6.33 6.71
C LEU A 61 -16.02 5.85 5.76
N TRP A 62 -15.69 5.09 4.71
CA TRP A 62 -16.63 4.69 3.66
C TRP A 62 -16.86 3.19 3.56
N GLY A 63 -16.13 2.37 4.30
CA GLY A 63 -16.25 0.91 4.27
C GLY A 63 -15.50 0.24 3.11
N ASN A 64 -14.84 1.02 2.25
CA ASN A 64 -14.02 0.52 1.15
C ASN A 64 -12.83 1.46 0.88
N ALA A 65 -11.77 0.91 0.28
CA ALA A 65 -10.60 1.65 -0.17
C ALA A 65 -10.06 1.01 -1.45
N TYR A 66 -9.59 1.84 -2.38
CA TYR A 66 -9.14 1.38 -3.69
C TYR A 66 -7.83 2.05 -4.07
N ALA A 67 -7.02 1.34 -4.84
CA ALA A 67 -5.82 1.89 -5.45
C ALA A 67 -5.74 1.52 -6.93
N GLN A 68 -5.45 2.51 -7.77
CA GLN A 68 -5.10 2.30 -9.16
C GLN A 68 -3.69 1.72 -9.24
N ILE A 69 -3.53 0.67 -10.05
CA ILE A 69 -2.24 0.06 -10.34
C ILE A 69 -1.76 0.59 -11.69
N VAL A 70 -0.66 1.34 -11.69
CA VAL A 70 0.03 1.72 -12.93
C VAL A 70 1.02 0.60 -13.26
N ARG A 71 0.89 0.01 -14.45
CA ARG A 71 1.74 -1.09 -14.90
C ARG A 71 2.62 -0.70 -16.08
N GLY A 72 3.86 -1.17 -16.06
CA GLY A 72 4.77 -1.07 -17.18
C GLY A 72 4.46 -2.07 -18.28
N LYS A 73 5.16 -1.96 -19.41
CA LYS A 73 4.99 -2.83 -20.59
C LYS A 73 5.22 -4.32 -20.31
N GLY A 74 6.01 -4.66 -19.29
CA GLY A 74 6.27 -6.03 -18.85
C GLY A 74 5.32 -6.52 -17.75
N GLY A 75 4.25 -5.78 -17.44
CA GLY A 75 3.29 -6.11 -16.40
C GLY A 75 3.76 -5.80 -14.97
N GLN A 76 4.99 -5.31 -14.80
CA GLN A 76 5.49 -4.85 -13.50
C GLN A 76 4.63 -3.71 -12.99
N VAL A 77 4.32 -3.71 -11.69
CA VAL A 77 3.72 -2.55 -11.04
C VAL A 77 4.79 -1.47 -10.96
N LEU A 78 4.47 -0.27 -11.43
CA LEU A 78 5.34 0.90 -11.35
C LEU A 78 4.90 1.80 -10.20
N GLU A 79 3.59 2.01 -10.07
CA GLU A 79 3.02 2.91 -9.07
C GLU A 79 1.66 2.42 -8.56
N LEU A 80 1.32 2.81 -7.34
CA LEU A 80 0.02 2.64 -6.73
C LEU A 80 -0.53 4.00 -6.30
N TRP A 81 -1.72 4.36 -6.79
CA TRP A 81 -2.37 5.62 -6.49
C TRP A 81 -3.67 5.38 -5.73
N PRO A 82 -3.88 5.98 -4.54
CA PRO A 82 -5.14 5.84 -3.83
C PRO A 82 -6.23 6.52 -4.65
N LEU A 83 -7.35 5.83 -4.85
CA LEU A 83 -8.52 6.40 -5.51
C LEU A 83 -9.49 6.88 -4.44
N SER A 84 -10.08 8.06 -4.64
CA SER A 84 -11.15 8.50 -3.76
C SER A 84 -12.35 7.56 -3.94
N PRO A 85 -12.88 6.98 -2.85
CA PRO A 85 -13.96 6.00 -2.93
C PRO A 85 -15.26 6.58 -3.50
N VAL A 86 -15.41 7.90 -3.51
CA VAL A 86 -16.55 8.61 -4.10
C VAL A 86 -16.59 8.46 -5.63
N PHE A 87 -15.47 8.21 -6.29
CA PHE A 87 -15.38 8.11 -7.76
C PHE A 87 -15.32 6.67 -8.29
N VAL A 88 -15.49 5.67 -7.43
CA VAL A 88 -15.30 4.24 -7.78
C VAL A 88 -16.57 3.40 -7.58
N ASN A 89 -17.69 4.01 -7.19
CA ASN A 89 -18.99 3.36 -7.01
C ASN A 89 -20.03 3.82 -8.05
#